data_AF-A0A0H5Q617-F1
#
_entry.id   AF-A0A0H5Q617-F1
#
_cell.length_a   1.000
_cell.length_b   1.000
_cell.length_c   1.000
_cell.angle_alpha   90.00
_cell.angle_beta   90.00
_cell.angle_gamma   90.00
#
_symmetry.space_group_name_H-M   'P 1'
#
loop_
_entity.id
_entity.type
_entity.pdbx_description
1 polymer ?
#
loop_
_entity_poly.entity_id
_entity_poly.type
_entity_poly.pdbx_seq_one_letter_code
_entity_poly.pdbx_strand_id
1 'polypeptide(L)'
;MSAGSFSLSRYEDNDGKLYQIRVQPEIVAAVIDGDDNGPEAGSVTEKFAAEVNRGARAYGLRPRKLTVSFEDTPPTGYRPYTTLQIPVLKKETWLRAKVGAVVTYAGGTGEIKSKADENFRPGESAYGGGDEAPTTP
;
A
#
# COMPACT_ATOMS: atom_id res chain seq x y z
N MET A 1 10.11 9.97 12.69
CA MET A 1 10.95 8.96 13.38
C MET A 1 10.17 7.66 13.34
N SER A 2 10.64 6.63 12.64
CA SER A 2 9.96 5.33 12.60
C SER A 2 10.40 4.48 13.80
N ALA A 3 9.48 3.87 14.54
CA ALA A 3 9.79 3.14 15.77
C ALA A 3 10.20 1.67 15.55
N GLY A 4 10.21 1.17 14.30
CA GLY A 4 10.42 -0.25 14.04
C GLY A 4 11.23 -0.60 12.79
N SER A 5 11.91 -1.75 12.84
CA SER A 5 12.49 -2.37 11.66
C SER A 5 11.40 -2.72 10.65
N PHE A 6 11.69 -2.54 9.36
CA PHE A 6 10.79 -2.98 8.30
C PHE A 6 10.56 -4.49 8.38
N SER A 7 9.30 -4.90 8.44
CA SER A 7 8.86 -6.29 8.38
C SER A 7 8.27 -6.63 7.01
N LEU A 8 8.29 -7.93 6.69
CA LEU A 8 7.58 -8.46 5.54
C LEU A 8 6.11 -8.64 5.89
N SER A 9 5.24 -8.09 5.05
CA SER A 9 3.79 -8.18 5.14
C SER A 9 3.23 -8.57 3.77
N ARG A 10 1.90 -8.56 3.65
CA ARG A 10 1.16 -8.91 2.43
C ARG A 10 0.32 -7.73 1.98
N TYR A 11 0.26 -7.53 0.67
CA TYR A 11 -0.54 -6.51 -0.01
C TYR A 11 -1.52 -7.19 -0.95
N GLU A 12 -2.79 -6.83 -0.87
CA GLU A 12 -3.84 -7.28 -1.77
C GLU A 12 -4.03 -6.26 -2.89
N ASP A 13 -4.03 -6.71 -4.14
CA ASP A 13 -4.17 -5.86 -5.34
C ASP A 13 -5.64 -5.65 -5.73
N ASN A 14 -5.93 -4.82 -6.75
CA ASN A 14 -7.32 -4.67 -7.20
C ASN A 14 -7.94 -5.97 -7.75
N ASP A 15 -7.14 -6.92 -8.21
CA ASP A 15 -7.61 -8.24 -8.68
C ASP A 15 -7.70 -9.29 -7.56
N GLY A 16 -7.49 -8.91 -6.29
CA GLY A 16 -7.49 -9.84 -5.15
C GLY A 16 -6.24 -10.72 -5.06
N LYS A 17 -5.19 -10.41 -5.83
CA LYS A 17 -3.89 -11.10 -5.77
C LYS A 17 -3.08 -10.64 -4.57
N LEU A 18 -2.35 -11.56 -3.93
CA LEU A 18 -1.53 -11.26 -2.77
C LEU A 18 -0.05 -11.17 -3.16
N TYR A 19 0.52 -10.01 -2.87
CA TYR A 19 1.92 -9.66 -3.10
C TYR A 19 2.66 -9.54 -1.77
N GLN A 20 3.96 -9.87 -1.78
CA GLN A 20 4.82 -9.59 -0.64
C GLN A 20 5.17 -8.09 -0.61
N ILE A 21 5.02 -7.43 0.53
CA ILE A 21 5.35 -6.01 0.70
C ILE A 21 6.23 -5.81 1.94
N ARG A 22 7.21 -4.93 1.86
CA ARG A 22 8.05 -4.57 3.02
C ARG A 22 7.55 -3.25 3.61
N VAL A 23 6.98 -3.31 4.82
CA VAL A 23 6.38 -2.16 5.51
C VAL A 23 6.84 -2.09 6.95
N GLN A 24 6.59 -0.97 7.61
CA GLN A 24 6.82 -0.83 9.05
C GLN A 24 5.66 -1.43 9.83
N PRO A 25 5.88 -1.96 11.04
CA PRO A 25 4.82 -2.55 11.85
C PRO A 25 3.69 -1.56 12.19
N GLU A 26 4.00 -0.27 12.31
CA GLU A 26 3.02 0.79 12.54
C GLU A 26 2.01 0.94 11.40
N ILE A 27 2.41 0.63 10.16
CA ILE A 27 1.52 0.66 9.00
C ILE A 27 0.52 -0.49 9.08
N VAL A 28 0.98 -1.65 9.55
CA VAL A 28 0.15 -2.84 9.74
C VAL A 28 -0.86 -2.61 10.86
N ALA A 29 -0.47 -1.90 11.91
CA ALA A 29 -1.34 -1.56 13.03
C ALA A 29 -2.17 -0.27 12.84
N ALA A 30 -2.12 0.35 11.64
CA ALA A 30 -2.84 1.58 11.38
C ALA A 30 -4.34 1.30 11.26
N VAL A 31 -5.16 2.20 11.81
CA VAL A 31 -6.62 2.15 11.68
C VAL A 31 -7.06 3.28 10.76
N ILE A 32 -7.73 2.93 9.67
CA ILE A 32 -8.12 3.85 8.60
C ILE A 32 -9.65 3.87 8.54
N ASP A 33 -10.27 4.99 8.90
CA ASP A 33 -11.74 5.13 8.92
C ASP A 33 -12.45 4.03 9.74
N GLY A 34 -11.80 3.60 10.83
CA GLY A 34 -12.28 2.52 11.71
C GLY A 34 -11.89 1.10 11.29
N ASP A 35 -11.35 0.89 10.08
CA ASP A 35 -10.90 -0.41 9.60
C ASP A 35 -9.41 -0.65 9.85
N ASP A 36 -9.06 -1.88 10.23
CA ASP A 36 -7.67 -2.30 10.43
C ASP A 36 -6.96 -2.48 9.07
N ASN A 37 -5.81 -1.82 8.91
CA ASN A 37 -4.95 -1.92 7.74
C ASN A 37 -4.07 -3.19 7.71
N GLY A 38 -4.28 -4.11 8.65
CA GLY A 38 -3.56 -5.38 8.72
C GLY A 38 -3.69 -6.19 7.44
N PRO A 39 -2.69 -7.01 7.07
CA PRO A 39 -2.72 -7.79 5.84
C PRO A 39 -3.86 -8.81 5.82
N GLU A 40 -4.36 -9.10 4.62
CA GLU A 40 -5.34 -10.16 4.41
C GLU A 40 -4.76 -11.55 4.74
N ALA A 41 -5.62 -12.49 5.15
CA ALA A 41 -5.21 -13.88 5.38
C ALA A 41 -4.88 -14.58 4.05
N GLY A 42 -3.93 -15.51 4.05
CA GLY A 42 -3.56 -16.29 2.86
C GLY A 42 -2.09 -16.23 2.47
N SER A 43 -1.70 -17.13 1.57
CA SER A 43 -0.35 -17.23 1.00
C SER A 43 -0.16 -16.23 -0.13
N VAL A 44 1.06 -15.69 -0.26
CA VAL A 44 1.47 -14.87 -1.41
C VAL A 44 1.28 -15.68 -2.69
N THR A 45 0.48 -15.17 -3.63
CA THR A 45 0.16 -15.86 -4.88
C THR A 45 1.11 -15.49 -6.00
N GLU A 46 1.77 -14.34 -5.91
CA GLU A 46 2.60 -13.78 -6.97
C GLU A 46 4.08 -13.73 -6.60
N LYS A 47 4.95 -13.93 -7.60
CA LYS A 47 6.41 -14.05 -7.39
C LYS A 47 7.13 -12.71 -7.20
N PHE A 48 6.48 -11.59 -7.55
CA PHE A 48 7.08 -10.26 -7.43
C PHE A 48 6.57 -9.54 -6.19
N ALA A 49 7.40 -8.63 -5.65
CA ALA A 49 7.07 -7.86 -4.47
C ALA A 49 6.42 -6.50 -4.83
N ALA A 50 5.54 -6.02 -3.96
CA ALA A 50 5.06 -4.65 -3.99
C ALA A 50 6.08 -3.74 -3.28
N GLU A 51 6.40 -2.60 -3.90
CA GLU A 51 7.40 -1.67 -3.39
C GLU A 51 6.80 -0.29 -3.09
N VAL A 52 6.88 0.14 -1.82
CA VAL A 52 6.33 1.42 -1.36
C VAL A 52 7.04 2.61 -2.03
N ASN A 53 8.37 2.58 -2.13
CA ASN A 53 9.18 3.67 -2.68
C ASN A 53 9.80 3.29 -4.02
N ARG A 54 8.95 2.91 -4.96
CA ARG A 54 9.37 2.62 -6.34
C ARG A 54 9.53 3.89 -7.16
N GLY A 55 10.63 3.96 -7.93
CA GLY A 55 10.86 5.01 -8.92
C GLY A 55 9.81 4.98 -10.03
N ALA A 56 9.47 6.13 -10.61
CA ALA A 56 8.39 6.23 -11.60
C ALA A 56 8.58 5.31 -12.82
N ARG A 57 9.81 4.91 -13.14
CA ARG A 57 10.17 4.02 -14.27
C ARG A 57 10.52 2.59 -13.84
N ALA A 58 10.37 2.28 -12.55
CA ALA A 58 10.42 0.92 -11.98
C ALA A 58 9.59 -0.08 -12.82
N TYR A 59 9.86 -1.38 -12.79
CA TYR A 59 8.86 -2.43 -13.11
C TYR A 59 8.25 -3.00 -11.81
N GLY A 60 7.03 -3.54 -11.86
CA GLY A 60 6.32 -4.07 -10.69
C GLY A 60 5.09 -3.27 -10.22
N LEU A 61 4.70 -3.48 -8.97
CA LEU A 61 3.48 -2.96 -8.36
C LEU A 61 3.79 -1.88 -7.32
N ARG A 62 3.18 -0.70 -7.51
CA ARG A 62 3.21 0.37 -6.51
C ARG A 62 1.90 0.33 -5.72
N PRO A 63 1.95 0.12 -4.40
CA PRO A 63 0.75 -0.07 -3.59
C PRO A 63 -0.06 1.22 -3.46
N ARG A 64 -1.35 1.09 -3.17
CA ARG A 64 -2.26 2.20 -2.84
C ARG A 64 -1.74 2.98 -1.63
N LYS A 65 -1.89 4.31 -1.64
CA LYS A 65 -1.39 5.19 -0.58
C LYS A 65 -2.40 6.25 -0.18
N LEU A 66 -2.52 6.48 1.12
CA LEU A 66 -3.21 7.62 1.70
C LEU A 66 -2.19 8.68 2.12
N THR A 67 -2.49 9.93 1.81
CA THR A 67 -1.79 11.06 2.38
C THR A 67 -2.57 11.52 3.60
N VAL A 68 -1.98 11.38 4.78
CA VAL A 68 -2.60 11.69 6.07
C VAL A 68 -1.86 12.87 6.69
N SER A 69 -2.58 13.91 7.10
CA SER A 69 -2.00 15.00 7.88
C SER A 69 -2.35 14.88 9.35
N PHE A 70 -1.37 15.08 10.22
CA PHE A 70 -1.54 15.10 11.66
C PHE A 70 -1.43 16.55 12.12
N GLU A 71 -2.56 17.14 12.51
CA GLU A 71 -2.61 18.54 12.94
C GLU A 71 -2.33 18.62 14.45
N ASP A 72 -3.30 18.21 15.27
CA ASP A 72 -3.25 18.40 16.73
C ASP A 72 -2.60 17.24 17.51
N THR A 73 -2.67 16.03 16.97
CA THR A 73 -2.28 14.78 17.66
C THR A 73 -1.27 13.99 16.81
N PRO A 74 -0.08 14.55 16.55
CA PRO A 74 0.95 13.83 15.82
C PRO A 74 1.43 12.61 16.60
N PRO A 75 1.88 11.55 15.88
CA PRO A 75 2.51 10.41 16.54
C PRO A 75 3.76 10.84 17.32
N THR A 76 4.14 10.07 18.33
CA THR A 76 5.28 10.41 19.19
C THR A 76 6.56 10.61 18.37
N GLY A 77 7.24 11.74 18.58
CA GLY A 77 8.48 12.08 17.86
C GLY A 77 8.27 12.66 16.46
N TYR A 78 7.03 12.98 16.08
CA TYR A 78 6.71 13.74 14.88
C TYR A 78 6.34 15.19 15.23
N ARG A 79 6.51 16.08 14.26
CA ARG A 79 6.12 17.48 14.41
C ARG A 79 4.61 17.62 14.14
N PRO A 80 3.93 18.55 14.81
CA PRO A 80 2.58 18.98 14.43
C PRO A 80 2.55 19.45 12.96
N TYR A 81 1.40 19.32 12.32
CA TYR A 81 1.18 19.63 10.90
C TYR A 81 2.06 18.82 9.93
N THR A 82 2.53 17.64 10.36
CA THR A 82 3.25 16.73 9.47
C THR A 82 2.27 16.00 8.56
N THR A 83 2.68 15.79 7.32
CA THR A 83 1.95 14.94 6.37
C THR A 83 2.75 13.67 6.13
N LEU A 84 2.09 12.51 6.22
CA LEU A 84 2.69 11.20 5.99
C LEU A 84 1.95 10.46 4.87
N GLN A 85 2.69 9.65 4.13
CA GLN A 85 2.10 8.72 3.15
C GLN A 85 2.04 7.32 3.76
N ILE A 86 0.84 6.81 3.97
CA ILE A 86 0.60 5.49 4.56
C ILE A 86 0.09 4.56 3.44
N PRO A 87 0.82 3.47 3.11
CA PRO A 87 0.32 2.48 2.16
C PRO A 87 -0.80 1.64 2.78
N VAL A 88 -1.83 1.36 1.98
CA VAL A 88 -3.01 0.60 2.40
C VAL A 88 -2.91 -0.82 1.88
N LEU A 89 -2.94 -1.81 2.77
CA LEU A 89 -2.64 -3.21 2.43
C LEU A 89 -3.84 -3.95 1.84
N LYS A 90 -5.06 -3.61 2.26
CA LYS A 90 -6.31 -4.25 1.85
C LYS A 90 -7.09 -3.41 0.85
N LYS A 91 -7.74 -4.07 -0.10
CA LYS A 91 -8.60 -3.41 -1.08
C LYS A 91 -9.85 -2.81 -0.43
N GLU A 92 -10.45 -3.55 0.49
CA GLU A 92 -11.68 -3.12 1.15
C GLU A 92 -11.46 -1.86 2.01
N THR A 93 -10.39 -1.84 2.80
CA THR A 93 -9.97 -0.67 3.59
C THR A 93 -9.76 0.54 2.70
N TRP A 94 -9.13 0.35 1.54
CA TRP A 94 -8.94 1.43 0.56
C TRP A 94 -10.26 1.98 0.01
N LEU A 95 -11.19 1.10 -0.37
CA LEU A 95 -12.47 1.48 -0.94
C LEU A 95 -13.34 2.25 0.06
N ARG A 96 -13.29 1.85 1.35
CA ARG A 96 -14.04 2.52 2.42
C ARG A 96 -13.46 3.86 2.83
N ALA A 97 -12.13 3.99 2.83
CA ALA A 97 -11.45 5.21 3.24
C ALA A 97 -11.91 6.44 2.44
N LYS A 98 -12.43 7.46 3.15
CA LYS A 98 -12.86 8.74 2.56
C LYS A 98 -11.87 9.86 2.86
N VAL A 99 -11.76 10.84 1.96
CA VAL A 99 -11.04 12.08 2.26
C VAL A 99 -11.75 12.80 3.39
N GLY A 100 -11.00 13.28 4.39
CA GLY A 100 -11.49 13.84 5.64
C GLY A 100 -11.78 12.81 6.73
N ALA A 101 -11.65 11.50 6.45
CA ALA A 101 -11.80 10.48 7.49
C ALA A 101 -10.60 10.47 8.44
N VAL A 102 -10.85 10.00 9.66
CA VAL A 102 -9.84 9.89 10.72
C VAL A 102 -8.96 8.66 10.49
N VAL A 103 -7.66 8.83 10.68
CA VAL A 103 -6.67 7.77 10.65
C VAL A 103 -5.87 7.77 11.95
N THR A 104 -5.77 6.60 12.56
CA THR A 104 -4.90 6.39 13.72
C THR A 104 -3.62 5.70 13.27
N TYR A 105 -2.48 6.32 13.54
CA TYR A 105 -1.16 5.81 13.17
C TYR A 105 -0.16 6.03 14.30
N ALA A 106 0.45 4.94 14.78
CA ALA A 106 1.45 4.97 15.86
C ALA A 106 1.01 5.81 17.09
N GLY A 107 -0.29 5.74 17.44
CA GLY A 107 -0.90 6.48 18.55
C GLY A 107 -1.29 7.93 18.25
N GLY A 108 -0.90 8.48 17.10
CA GLY A 108 -1.38 9.79 16.62
C GLY A 108 -2.69 9.66 15.85
N THR A 109 -3.49 10.72 15.83
CA THR A 109 -4.70 10.81 15.01
C THR A 109 -4.56 11.91 13.97
N GLY A 110 -4.92 11.59 12.73
CA GLY A 110 -4.82 12.51 11.61
C GLY A 110 -5.99 12.35 10.66
N GLU A 111 -6.00 13.15 9.61
CA GLU A 111 -7.05 13.15 8.59
C GLU A 111 -6.50 12.79 7.21
N ILE A 112 -7.29 12.04 6.44
CA ILE A 112 -6.96 11.74 5.04
C ILE A 112 -7.13 13.01 4.20
N LYS A 113 -6.06 13.51 3.60
CA LYS A 113 -6.12 14.65 2.67
C LYS A 113 -6.18 14.22 1.20
N SER A 114 -5.55 13.10 0.83
CA SER A 114 -5.63 12.59 -0.54
C SER A 114 -5.44 11.08 -0.65
N LYS A 115 -5.92 10.54 -1.77
CA LYS A 115 -5.85 9.13 -2.14
C LYS A 115 -5.05 8.99 -3.43
N ALA A 116 -4.02 8.14 -3.43
CA ALA A 116 -3.33 7.67 -4.63
C ALA A 116 -3.61 6.18 -4.86
N ASP A 117 -4.16 5.86 -6.03
CA ASP A 117 -4.43 4.49 -6.44
C ASP A 117 -3.14 3.71 -6.76
N GLU A 118 -3.25 2.39 -6.90
CA GLU A 118 -2.12 1.56 -7.30
C GLU A 118 -1.61 1.88 -8.70
N ASN A 119 -0.33 1.63 -8.92
CA ASN A 119 0.29 1.76 -10.22
C ASN A 119 1.04 0.48 -10.56
N PHE A 120 0.39 -0.34 -11.39
CA PHE A 120 1.01 -1.51 -11.98
C PHE A 120 1.74 -1.10 -13.26
N ARG A 121 3.05 -1.37 -13.34
CA ARG A 121 3.73 -1.39 -14.64
C ARG A 121 4.27 -2.78 -14.90
N PRO A 122 3.68 -3.52 -15.85
CA PRO A 122 4.18 -4.84 -16.22
C PRO A 122 5.62 -4.71 -16.74
N GLY A 123 6.50 -5.59 -16.26
CA GLY A 123 7.78 -5.85 -16.92
C GLY A 123 7.55 -6.64 -18.20
N GLU A 124 8.50 -6.56 -19.12
CA GLU A 124 8.49 -7.31 -20.39
C GLU A 124 8.26 -8.82 -20.18
N SER A 125 8.70 -9.38 -19.04
CA SER A 125 8.48 -10.79 -18.68
C SER A 125 7.05 -11.15 -18.22
N ALA A 126 6.14 -10.18 -18.07
CA ALA A 126 4.74 -10.41 -17.73
C ALA A 126 3.84 -10.55 -18.97
N TYR A 127 4.34 -10.17 -20.14
CA TYR A 127 3.75 -10.55 -21.42
C TYR A 127 4.29 -11.94 -21.75
N GLY A 128 3.56 -12.98 -21.32
CA GLY A 128 3.81 -14.34 -21.77
C GLY A 128 3.93 -14.38 -23.30
N GLY A 129 4.93 -15.10 -23.81
CA GLY A 129 5.28 -15.16 -25.23
C GLY A 129 4.06 -15.34 -26.13
N GLY A 130 3.70 -14.27 -26.82
CA GLY A 130 2.77 -14.30 -27.94
C GLY A 130 3.57 -14.40 -29.24
N ASP A 131 4.12 -15.59 -29.52
CA ASP A 131 4.60 -15.97 -30.84
C ASP A 131 4.17 -17.42 -31.12
N GLU A 132 2.85 -17.69 -31.05
CA GLU A 132 2.27 -18.73 -31.89
C GLU A 132 2.03 -18.12 -33.27
N ALA A 133 2.97 -18.35 -34.17
CA ALA A 133 2.82 -18.06 -35.57
C ALA A 133 1.55 -18.76 -36.11
N PRO A 134 0.74 -18.11 -36.97
CA PRO A 134 -0.39 -18.78 -37.58
C PRO A 134 0.13 -19.89 -38.50
N THR A 135 -0.01 -21.15 -38.07
CA THR A 135 0.09 -22.30 -38.96
C THR A 135 -1.02 -22.20 -40.00
N THR A 136 -0.65 -21.77 -41.20
CA THR A 136 -1.56 -21.76 -42.35
C THR A 136 -1.56 -23.17 -42.96
N PRO A 137 -2.73 -23.75 -43.27
CA PRO A 137 -2.82 -25.06 -43.92
C PRO A 137 -2.37 -25.05 -45.38
#